data_AF-A0A2S6TWQ7-F1
#
_entry.id   AF-A0A2S6TWQ7-F1
#
_cell.length_a   1.000
_cell.length_b   1.000
_cell.length_c   1.000
_cell.angle_alpha   90.00
_cell.angle_beta   90.00
_cell.angle_gamma   90.00
#
_symmetry.space_group_name_H-M   'P 1'
#
loop_
_entity.id
_entity.type
_entity.pdbx_description
1 polymer ?
#
loop_
_entity_poly.entity_id
_entity_poly.type
_entity_poly.pdbx_seq_one_letter_code
_entity_poly.pdbx_strand_id
1 'polypeptide(L)'
;MHLAKLISIIFLCALYFILGIQTTFADHFENREFRGDSRSPGNNELILKKSSDGEFHDRGEVVIKGGHVPNLVMSDDTIFLYFQWFPKSMHKRRWFDHIGVIVSNNLGEIWSKPRGIVLSDIPNELLGPQGRPMDPAAVSLPGGAIRLFFTLEPRQPHNRVIGDAKIYSAISNDGVNFNFEQGVRFEIKDVELRDPAIAYFDNKWHLYCPNQKRNGTGFHSISSDGLNFKRVENVNINGPGDWLGSATTTKDSIYFYGTVWMGTSNDGIKWDRGRSIGLGPDPAILHVHEGLWLGVGFRPIR
;
A
#
# COMPACT_ATOMS: atom_id res chain seq x y z
N MET A 1 56.00 -1.57 40.19
CA MET A 1 55.76 -2.47 39.03
C MET A 1 54.48 -3.27 39.25
N HIS A 2 53.32 -2.59 39.32
CA HIS A 2 51.99 -3.22 39.45
C HIS A 2 50.89 -2.21 39.06
N LEU A 3 50.97 -1.71 37.83
CA LEU A 3 49.93 -0.84 37.25
C LEU A 3 49.66 -1.19 35.77
N ALA A 4 49.78 -2.48 35.43
CA ALA A 4 49.63 -2.98 34.06
C ALA A 4 48.81 -4.28 33.96
N LYS A 5 47.96 -4.58 34.97
CA LYS A 5 47.06 -5.75 34.96
C LYS A 5 45.64 -5.41 35.46
N LEU A 6 45.17 -4.19 35.19
CA LEU A 6 43.79 -3.79 35.46
C LEU A 6 43.15 -3.06 34.27
N ILE A 7 43.53 -3.43 33.04
CA ILE A 7 42.98 -2.86 31.80
C ILE A 7 42.34 -3.94 30.88
N SER A 8 42.34 -5.23 31.27
CA SER A 8 41.85 -6.31 30.39
C SER A 8 40.64 -7.10 30.89
N ILE A 9 39.93 -6.66 31.94
CA ILE A 9 38.74 -7.38 32.46
C ILE A 9 37.48 -6.50 32.59
N ILE A 10 37.55 -5.20 32.26
CA ILE A 10 36.35 -4.33 32.16
C ILE A 10 36.25 -3.71 30.75
N PHE A 11 36.68 -4.47 29.75
CA PHE A 11 36.43 -4.20 28.32
C PHE A 11 35.81 -5.43 27.64
N LEU A 12 35.06 -6.20 28.44
CA LEU A 12 34.22 -7.31 27.98
C LEU A 12 32.76 -7.14 28.48
N CYS A 13 32.33 -5.90 28.71
CA CYS A 13 30.93 -5.51 28.52
C CYS A 13 30.79 -4.97 27.10
N ALA A 14 31.27 -5.77 26.15
CA ALA A 14 31.04 -5.59 24.74
C ALA A 14 29.52 -5.50 24.54
N LEU A 15 29.08 -4.32 24.13
CA LEU A 15 28.24 -4.18 22.95
C LEU A 15 27.05 -5.17 22.88
N TYR A 16 26.26 -5.29 23.94
CA TYR A 16 24.84 -5.56 23.76
C TYR A 16 24.16 -4.22 23.46
N PHE A 17 24.51 -3.62 22.32
CA PHE A 17 23.53 -2.84 21.59
C PHE A 17 22.50 -3.89 21.14
N ILE A 18 21.50 -4.11 21.98
CA ILE A 18 20.26 -4.75 21.57
C ILE A 18 19.72 -3.81 20.50
N LEU A 19 20.03 -4.13 19.23
CA LEU A 19 19.23 -3.75 18.08
C LEU A 19 17.85 -4.36 18.34
N GLY A 20 17.08 -3.71 19.22
CA GLY A 20 15.69 -4.00 19.41
C GLY A 20 15.04 -3.62 18.10
N ILE A 21 14.75 -4.61 17.27
CA ILE A 21 13.90 -4.44 16.10
C ILE A 21 12.58 -3.88 16.63
N GLN A 22 12.41 -2.56 16.49
CA GLN A 22 11.18 -1.89 16.88
C GLN A 22 10.13 -2.32 15.86
N THR A 23 9.28 -3.23 16.31
CA THR A 23 8.14 -3.73 15.54
C THR A 23 6.93 -2.91 15.94
N THR A 24 6.24 -2.32 14.95
CA THR A 24 5.02 -1.54 15.20
C THR A 24 3.87 -2.48 15.58
N PHE A 25 3.28 -2.30 16.75
CA PHE A 25 2.11 -3.06 17.21
C PHE A 25 0.89 -2.16 17.42
N ALA A 26 -0.30 -2.73 17.29
CA ALA A 26 -1.57 -2.01 17.43
C ALA A 26 -1.92 -1.74 18.90
N ASP A 27 -1.47 -0.61 19.46
CA ASP A 27 -1.94 -0.13 20.78
C ASP A 27 -3.34 0.55 20.70
N HIS A 28 -3.92 0.70 19.50
CA HIS A 28 -5.20 1.43 19.26
C HIS A 28 -6.45 0.57 19.38
N PHE A 29 -6.28 -0.71 19.71
CA PHE A 29 -7.36 -1.66 19.79
C PHE A 29 -8.30 -1.40 20.98
N GLU A 30 -7.78 -0.99 22.14
CA GLU A 30 -8.58 -0.94 23.38
C GLU A 30 -9.70 0.11 23.36
N ASN A 31 -9.60 1.13 22.49
CA ASN A 31 -10.59 2.23 22.43
C ASN A 31 -11.56 2.16 21.25
N ARG A 32 -11.40 1.20 20.34
CA ARG A 32 -12.37 0.94 19.26
C ARG A 32 -13.00 -0.41 19.50
N GLU A 33 -13.91 -0.47 20.47
CA GLU A 33 -14.91 -1.53 20.54
C GLU A 33 -15.45 -1.78 19.12
N PHE A 34 -15.75 -3.05 18.83
CA PHE A 34 -16.57 -3.49 17.70
C PHE A 34 -17.95 -2.81 17.73
N ARG A 35 -18.00 -1.48 17.54
CA ARG A 35 -19.23 -0.76 17.25
C ARG A 35 -19.62 -1.22 15.87
N GLY A 36 -20.67 -2.03 15.83
CA GLY A 36 -21.24 -2.63 14.63
C GLY A 36 -21.85 -1.59 13.67
N ASP A 37 -21.07 -0.58 13.27
CA ASP A 37 -21.41 0.25 12.13
C ASP A 37 -21.23 -0.60 10.88
N SER A 38 -22.33 -1.00 10.27
CA SER A 38 -22.36 -1.78 9.02
C SER A 38 -21.57 -1.12 7.88
N ARG A 39 -21.24 0.17 7.98
CA ARG A 39 -20.44 0.92 7.00
C ARG A 39 -18.94 0.96 7.29
N SER A 40 -18.48 0.39 8.40
CA SER A 40 -17.05 0.31 8.71
C SER A 40 -16.29 -0.49 7.64
N PRO A 41 -15.08 -0.08 7.21
CA PRO A 41 -14.26 -0.84 6.27
C PRO A 41 -14.04 -2.30 6.69
N GLY A 42 -14.04 -2.57 7.99
CA GLY A 42 -13.93 -3.92 8.51
C GLY A 42 -15.11 -4.84 8.19
N ASN A 43 -16.24 -4.31 7.72
CA ASN A 43 -17.41 -5.09 7.29
C ASN A 43 -17.42 -5.39 5.79
N ASN A 44 -16.31 -5.14 5.10
CA ASN A 44 -16.14 -5.53 3.71
C ASN A 44 -15.39 -6.86 3.55
N GLU A 45 -15.66 -7.54 2.44
CA GLU A 45 -14.87 -8.66 1.94
C GLU A 45 -14.23 -8.29 0.60
N LEU A 46 -12.98 -8.73 0.41
CA LEU A 46 -12.23 -8.56 -0.83
C LEU A 46 -12.56 -9.68 -1.81
N ILE A 47 -12.88 -9.29 -3.04
CA ILE A 47 -13.34 -10.17 -4.11
C ILE A 47 -12.31 -10.17 -5.23
N LEU A 48 -11.62 -11.29 -5.42
CA LEU A 48 -10.71 -11.52 -6.54
C LEU A 48 -11.49 -11.83 -7.82
N LYS A 49 -11.04 -11.25 -8.92
CA LYS A 49 -11.61 -11.39 -10.26
C LYS A 49 -10.50 -11.58 -11.27
N LYS A 50 -10.82 -12.30 -12.34
CA LYS A 50 -9.92 -12.56 -13.46
C LYS A 50 -10.51 -12.01 -14.74
N SER A 51 -9.65 -11.54 -15.63
CA SER A 51 -10.01 -11.07 -16.96
C SER A 51 -8.91 -11.42 -17.96
N SER A 52 -9.27 -11.61 -19.22
CA SER A 52 -8.30 -11.82 -20.31
C SER A 52 -7.81 -10.52 -20.94
N ASP A 53 -8.55 -9.42 -20.79
CA ASP A 53 -8.36 -8.15 -21.50
C ASP A 53 -8.38 -6.92 -20.59
N GLY A 54 -8.56 -7.11 -19.28
CA GLY A 54 -8.71 -6.02 -18.31
C GLY A 54 -10.17 -5.60 -18.08
N GLU A 55 -11.13 -6.11 -18.85
CA GLU A 55 -12.56 -5.89 -18.56
C GLU A 55 -13.06 -6.89 -17.52
N PHE A 56 -13.59 -6.39 -16.40
CA PHE A 56 -14.09 -7.23 -15.30
C PHE A 56 -15.62 -7.26 -15.23
N HIS A 57 -16.12 -8.32 -14.59
CA HIS A 57 -17.55 -8.53 -14.37
C HIS A 57 -17.85 -8.72 -12.88
N ASP A 58 -19.13 -8.82 -12.49
CA ASP A 58 -19.51 -8.86 -11.08
C ASP A 58 -19.12 -10.16 -10.35
N ARG A 59 -18.88 -11.25 -11.08
CA ARG A 59 -18.47 -12.55 -10.52
C ARG A 59 -17.03 -12.50 -10.00
N GLY A 60 -16.78 -13.20 -8.91
CA GLY A 60 -15.46 -13.30 -8.30
C GLY A 60 -15.47 -14.14 -7.03
N GLU A 61 -14.30 -14.34 -6.46
CA GLU A 61 -14.06 -15.20 -5.31
C GLU A 61 -13.69 -14.37 -4.08
N VAL A 62 -14.29 -14.70 -2.94
CA VAL A 62 -13.93 -14.05 -1.67
C VAL A 62 -12.55 -14.54 -1.24
N VAL A 63 -11.57 -13.64 -1.20
CA VAL A 63 -10.19 -13.97 -0.76
C VAL A 63 -9.90 -13.50 0.65
N ILE A 64 -10.55 -12.43 1.12
CA ILE A 64 -10.41 -11.90 2.48
C ILE A 64 -11.76 -11.44 3.03
N LYS A 65 -12.04 -11.78 4.29
CA LYS A 65 -13.13 -11.18 5.08
C LYS A 65 -12.54 -10.16 6.04
N GLY A 66 -13.05 -8.93 6.00
CA GLY A 66 -12.56 -7.79 6.77
C GLY A 66 -11.30 -7.19 6.16
N GLY A 67 -11.42 -6.60 4.97
CA GLY A 67 -10.31 -5.93 4.28
C GLY A 67 -10.78 -4.75 3.43
N HIS A 68 -9.88 -3.81 3.18
CA HIS A 68 -10.08 -2.63 2.31
C HIS A 68 -8.73 -2.22 1.68
N VAL A 69 -8.75 -1.23 0.79
CA VAL A 69 -7.57 -0.64 0.12
C VAL A 69 -6.61 -1.73 -0.39
N PRO A 70 -7.08 -2.60 -1.29
CA PRO A 70 -6.26 -3.68 -1.80
C PRO A 70 -5.20 -3.16 -2.77
N ASN A 71 -4.05 -3.83 -2.84
CA ASN A 71 -3.06 -3.63 -3.88
C ASN A 71 -2.45 -4.98 -4.29
N LEU A 72 -2.30 -5.19 -5.59
CA LEU A 72 -1.69 -6.39 -6.17
C LEU A 72 -0.32 -6.04 -6.75
N VAL A 73 0.64 -6.92 -6.52
CA VAL A 73 1.95 -6.87 -7.17
C VAL A 73 2.41 -8.29 -7.48
N MET A 74 3.03 -8.48 -8.64
CA MET A 74 3.80 -9.68 -8.94
C MET A 74 5.29 -9.35 -8.79
N SER A 75 6.02 -10.19 -8.07
CA SER A 75 7.48 -10.16 -8.01
C SER A 75 8.00 -11.56 -8.32
N ASP A 76 8.87 -11.65 -9.32
CA ASP A 76 9.21 -12.90 -9.98
C ASP A 76 7.92 -13.66 -10.38
N ASP A 77 7.72 -14.90 -9.90
CA ASP A 77 6.51 -15.69 -10.18
C ASP A 77 5.50 -15.70 -9.01
N THR A 78 5.69 -14.83 -8.02
CA THR A 78 4.85 -14.75 -6.82
C THR A 78 3.97 -13.50 -6.85
N ILE A 79 2.67 -13.71 -6.61
CA ILE A 79 1.69 -12.63 -6.49
C ILE A 79 1.42 -12.36 -5.02
N PHE A 80 1.49 -11.09 -4.65
CA PHE A 80 1.14 -10.58 -3.34
C PHE A 80 -0.11 -9.71 -3.45
N LEU A 81 -1.09 -9.99 -2.60
CA LEU A 81 -2.22 -9.09 -2.37
C LEU A 81 -2.05 -8.46 -1.01
N TYR A 82 -1.68 -7.19 -0.99
CA TYR A 82 -1.66 -6.34 0.20
C TYR A 82 -3.02 -5.68 0.40
N PHE A 83 -3.38 -5.40 1.65
CA PHE A 83 -4.65 -4.76 1.99
C PHE A 83 -4.62 -4.17 3.39
N GLN A 84 -5.40 -3.13 3.62
CA GLN A 84 -5.74 -2.68 4.97
C GLN A 84 -6.60 -3.75 5.66
N TRP A 85 -6.11 -4.32 6.77
CA TRP A 85 -6.69 -5.53 7.35
C TRP A 85 -7.51 -5.27 8.62
N PHE A 86 -8.71 -5.84 8.66
CA PHE A 86 -9.62 -5.80 9.80
C PHE A 86 -10.00 -7.23 10.22
N PRO A 87 -9.04 -8.02 10.75
CA PRO A 87 -9.26 -9.41 11.09
C PRO A 87 -10.41 -9.59 12.08
N LYS A 88 -11.28 -10.55 11.77
CA LYS A 88 -12.44 -10.91 12.64
C LYS A 88 -12.07 -11.83 13.80
N SER A 89 -10.92 -12.50 13.74
CA SER A 89 -10.47 -13.41 14.80
C SER A 89 -9.74 -12.66 15.90
N MET A 90 -10.12 -12.92 17.16
CA MET A 90 -9.45 -12.36 18.34
C MET A 90 -7.96 -12.68 18.42
N HIS A 91 -7.50 -13.81 17.85
CA HIS A 91 -6.07 -14.16 17.82
C HIS A 91 -5.25 -13.30 16.85
N LYS A 92 -5.92 -12.60 15.91
CA LYS A 92 -5.28 -11.76 14.90
C LYS A 92 -5.49 -10.27 15.17
N ARG A 93 -6.08 -9.94 16.32
CA ARG A 93 -6.44 -8.60 16.78
C ARG A 93 -5.28 -7.60 16.76
N ARG A 94 -4.05 -8.05 17.00
CA ARG A 94 -2.84 -7.22 16.91
C ARG A 94 -2.58 -6.63 15.52
N TRP A 95 -3.23 -7.18 14.49
CA TRP A 95 -3.16 -6.72 13.11
C TRP A 95 -4.38 -5.91 12.69
N PHE A 96 -5.25 -5.57 13.63
CA PHE A 96 -6.40 -4.72 13.34
C PHE A 96 -5.93 -3.36 12.86
N ASP A 97 -6.41 -2.98 11.67
CA ASP A 97 -6.08 -1.73 11.03
C ASP A 97 -4.59 -1.61 10.66
N HIS A 98 -3.88 -2.74 10.48
CA HIS A 98 -2.55 -2.80 9.87
C HIS A 98 -2.61 -3.39 8.45
N ILE A 99 -1.54 -3.25 7.68
CA ILE A 99 -1.42 -3.87 6.37
C ILE A 99 -1.27 -5.39 6.53
N GLY A 100 -2.18 -6.13 5.89
CA GLY A 100 -2.15 -7.57 5.73
C GLY A 100 -1.66 -8.00 4.35
N VAL A 101 -1.30 -9.27 4.22
CA VAL A 101 -0.91 -9.88 2.95
C VAL A 101 -1.43 -11.32 2.84
N ILE A 102 -1.82 -11.70 1.63
CA ILE A 102 -1.90 -13.09 1.17
C ILE A 102 -1.06 -13.26 -0.09
N VAL A 103 -0.54 -14.48 -0.26
CA VAL A 103 0.46 -14.79 -1.29
C VAL A 103 -0.03 -15.95 -2.15
N SER A 104 0.20 -15.88 -3.45
CA SER A 104 -0.05 -16.94 -4.42
C SER A 104 1.21 -17.21 -5.24
N ASN A 105 1.57 -18.49 -5.39
CA ASN A 105 2.66 -18.97 -6.24
C ASN A 105 2.14 -19.73 -7.47
N ASN A 106 0.87 -19.54 -7.80
CA ASN A 106 0.19 -20.21 -8.90
C ASN A 106 -0.82 -19.27 -9.56
N LEU A 107 -0.36 -18.06 -9.90
CA LEU A 107 -1.11 -17.08 -10.70
C LEU A 107 -2.48 -16.71 -10.11
N GLY A 108 -2.60 -16.69 -8.77
CA GLY A 108 -3.81 -16.31 -8.07
C GLY A 108 -4.87 -17.41 -7.95
N GLU A 109 -4.54 -18.68 -8.26
CA GLU A 109 -5.46 -19.81 -8.08
C GLU A 109 -5.60 -20.24 -6.61
N ILE A 110 -4.49 -20.28 -5.86
CA ILE A 110 -4.46 -20.65 -4.44
C ILE A 110 -3.74 -19.55 -3.66
N TRP A 111 -4.32 -19.18 -2.52
CA TRP A 111 -3.81 -18.14 -1.64
C TRP A 111 -3.45 -18.70 -0.27
N SER A 112 -2.36 -18.17 0.29
CA SER A 112 -1.96 -18.45 1.67
C SER A 112 -3.00 -17.93 2.68
N LYS A 113 -2.93 -18.41 3.93
CA LYS A 113 -3.67 -17.77 5.04
C LYS A 113 -3.20 -16.31 5.23
N PRO A 114 -4.10 -15.37 5.58
CA PRO A 114 -3.71 -13.98 5.78
C PRO A 114 -2.86 -13.79 7.03
N ARG A 115 -1.84 -12.95 6.92
CA ARG A 115 -0.92 -12.49 7.98
C ARG A 115 -0.66 -11.00 7.82
N GLY A 116 -0.27 -10.34 8.91
CA GLY A 116 0.21 -8.96 8.83
C GLY A 116 1.63 -8.90 8.29
N ILE A 117 1.98 -7.79 7.64
CA ILE A 117 3.37 -7.49 7.31
C ILE A 117 4.09 -6.87 8.51
N VAL A 118 5.40 -7.02 8.56
CA VAL A 118 6.25 -6.38 9.57
C VAL A 118 6.97 -5.22 8.92
N LEU A 119 6.84 -4.01 9.46
CA LEU A 119 7.67 -2.87 9.09
C LEU A 119 8.62 -2.54 10.25
N SER A 120 9.90 -2.58 9.96
CA SER A 120 10.98 -2.25 10.89
C SER A 120 11.52 -0.85 10.64
N ASP A 121 12.12 -0.26 11.66
CA ASP A 121 12.90 1.00 11.59
C ASP A 121 12.11 2.24 11.19
N ILE A 122 10.78 2.24 11.38
CA ILE A 122 9.99 3.46 11.29
C ILE A 122 10.29 4.32 12.53
N PRO A 123 10.74 5.58 12.37
CA PRO A 123 10.95 6.48 13.49
C PRO A 123 9.65 6.69 14.30
N ASN A 124 9.74 6.65 15.63
CA ASN A 124 8.58 6.72 16.53
C ASN A 124 7.78 8.02 16.34
N GLU A 125 8.44 9.12 15.99
CA GLU A 125 7.80 10.40 15.68
C GLU A 125 6.90 10.36 14.44
N LEU A 126 7.13 9.40 13.51
CA LEU A 126 6.31 9.23 12.30
C LEU A 126 5.10 8.31 12.53
N LEU A 127 5.14 7.48 13.57
CA LEU A 127 3.98 6.73 14.03
C LEU A 127 3.14 7.57 14.98
N GLY A 128 3.74 8.41 15.81
CA GLY A 128 3.00 9.11 16.85
C GLY A 128 2.27 8.13 17.79
N PRO A 129 1.28 8.60 18.57
CA PRO A 129 0.58 7.72 19.51
C PRO A 129 -0.26 6.66 18.81
N GLN A 130 -0.85 6.97 17.63
CA GLN A 130 -1.82 6.10 16.94
C GLN A 130 -1.55 5.74 15.47
N GLY A 131 -0.46 6.24 14.93
CA GLY A 131 -0.11 6.03 13.54
C GLY A 131 0.38 4.62 13.30
N ARG A 132 0.03 4.18 12.11
CA ARG A 132 0.41 2.90 11.52
C ARG A 132 0.48 3.14 10.01
N PRO A 133 1.30 2.37 9.29
CA PRO A 133 1.25 2.35 7.84
C PRO A 133 -0.15 2.01 7.34
N MET A 134 -0.68 2.81 6.41
CA MET A 134 -1.99 2.63 5.79
C MET A 134 -1.89 2.71 4.27
N ASP A 135 -2.94 2.31 3.58
CA ASP A 135 -3.13 2.49 2.13
C ASP A 135 -1.96 1.92 1.30
N PRO A 136 -1.77 0.59 1.29
CA PRO A 136 -0.62 -0.04 0.65
C PRO A 136 -0.64 0.14 -0.87
N ALA A 137 0.51 0.46 -1.45
CA ALA A 137 0.74 0.41 -2.89
C ALA A 137 2.13 -0.16 -3.20
N ALA A 138 2.19 -1.34 -3.80
CA ALA A 138 3.43 -2.10 -3.96
C ALA A 138 3.86 -2.21 -5.43
N VAL A 139 5.16 -2.31 -5.62
CA VAL A 139 5.83 -2.48 -6.93
C VAL A 139 7.01 -3.43 -6.78
N SER A 140 7.24 -4.23 -7.82
CA SER A 140 8.45 -5.05 -7.92
C SER A 140 9.60 -4.19 -8.45
N LEU A 141 10.78 -4.43 -7.90
CA LEU A 141 12.05 -3.83 -8.29
C LEU A 141 12.88 -4.85 -9.06
N PRO A 142 13.86 -4.40 -9.87
CA PRO A 142 14.85 -5.29 -10.45
C PRO A 142 15.51 -6.17 -9.37
N GLY A 143 15.53 -7.48 -9.61
CA GLY A 143 16.08 -8.46 -8.66
C GLY A 143 15.06 -9.02 -7.66
N GLY A 144 13.76 -8.80 -7.86
CA GLY A 144 12.68 -9.49 -7.14
C GLY A 144 12.29 -8.86 -5.79
N ALA A 145 12.98 -7.81 -5.37
CA ALA A 145 12.59 -7.05 -4.18
C ALA A 145 11.27 -6.29 -4.43
N ILE A 146 10.49 -6.09 -3.38
CA ILE A 146 9.23 -5.33 -3.41
C ILE A 146 9.44 -4.03 -2.63
N ARG A 147 9.08 -2.90 -3.24
CA ARG A 147 8.91 -1.64 -2.52
C ARG A 147 7.44 -1.40 -2.28
N LEU A 148 7.11 -1.16 -1.02
CA LEU A 148 5.76 -0.83 -0.57
C LEU A 148 5.71 0.67 -0.24
N PHE A 149 4.83 1.40 -0.90
CA PHE A 149 4.44 2.76 -0.56
C PHE A 149 3.22 2.73 0.35
N PHE A 150 3.14 3.67 1.28
CA PHE A 150 2.05 3.75 2.25
C PHE A 150 1.93 5.16 2.84
N THR A 151 0.76 5.44 3.39
CA THR A 151 0.45 6.67 4.11
C THR A 151 0.94 6.59 5.56
N LEU A 152 1.54 7.66 6.08
CA LEU A 152 1.67 7.92 7.52
C LEU A 152 1.09 9.29 7.89
N GLU A 153 0.51 9.37 9.08
CA GLU A 153 -0.19 10.54 9.63
C GLU A 153 0.15 10.72 11.12
N PRO A 154 1.36 11.21 11.45
CA PRO A 154 1.90 11.16 12.81
C PRO A 154 1.08 11.95 13.85
N ARG A 155 0.31 12.95 13.41
CA ARG A 155 -0.52 13.83 14.26
C ARG A 155 -2.01 13.58 14.05
N GLN A 156 -2.40 12.38 13.60
CA GLN A 156 -3.80 11.96 13.54
C GLN A 156 -4.06 10.77 14.50
N PRO A 157 -5.30 10.63 15.04
CA PRO A 157 -6.42 11.57 14.92
C PRO A 157 -6.30 12.80 15.83
N HIS A 158 -5.34 12.80 16.76
CA HIS A 158 -5.14 13.84 17.77
C HIS A 158 -4.19 14.93 17.29
N ASN A 159 -4.56 16.21 17.43
CA ASN A 159 -3.76 17.37 16.99
C ASN A 159 -3.66 17.49 15.47
N ARG A 160 -4.80 17.32 14.79
CA ARG A 160 -4.92 17.45 13.33
C ARG A 160 -4.27 18.73 12.82
N VAL A 161 -3.30 18.58 11.93
CA VAL A 161 -2.72 19.67 11.16
C VAL A 161 -2.91 19.34 9.70
N ILE A 162 -3.31 20.32 8.89
CA ILE A 162 -3.44 20.13 7.44
C ILE A 162 -2.04 19.85 6.86
N GLY A 163 -1.94 18.85 6.01
CA GLY A 163 -0.67 18.42 5.41
C GLY A 163 0.09 17.41 6.28
N ASP A 164 -0.60 16.73 7.18
CA ASP A 164 0.01 15.71 8.03
C ASP A 164 0.21 14.39 7.29
N ALA A 165 -0.78 13.98 6.48
CA ALA A 165 -0.69 12.77 5.69
C ALA A 165 0.30 12.92 4.52
N LYS A 166 1.29 12.03 4.50
CA LYS A 166 2.36 11.98 3.50
C LYS A 166 2.64 10.55 3.09
N ILE A 167 3.24 10.38 1.92
CA ILE A 167 3.59 9.06 1.40
C ILE A 167 5.04 8.72 1.76
N TYR A 168 5.23 7.52 2.27
CA TYR A 168 6.52 6.92 2.63
C TYR A 168 6.71 5.59 1.91
N SER A 169 7.87 4.96 2.08
CA SER A 169 8.11 3.63 1.53
C SER A 169 8.94 2.74 2.45
N ALA A 170 8.88 1.45 2.19
CA ALA A 170 9.72 0.42 2.79
C ALA A 170 10.03 -0.66 1.75
N ILE A 171 11.15 -1.36 1.90
CA ILE A 171 11.63 -2.37 0.95
C ILE A 171 11.70 -3.76 1.60
N SER A 172 11.37 -4.80 0.84
CA SER A 172 11.39 -6.20 1.27
C SER A 172 11.94 -7.12 0.18
N ASN A 173 12.63 -8.18 0.59
CA ASN A 173 13.06 -9.27 -0.30
C ASN A 173 12.14 -10.50 -0.23
N ASP A 174 11.18 -10.55 0.71
CA ASP A 174 10.27 -11.69 0.89
C ASP A 174 8.79 -11.30 0.80
N GLY A 175 8.50 -10.00 0.61
CA GLY A 175 7.17 -9.43 0.54
C GLY A 175 6.39 -9.45 1.86
N VAL A 176 7.03 -9.74 2.99
CA VAL A 176 6.40 -9.83 4.32
C VAL A 176 7.12 -8.99 5.37
N ASN A 177 8.46 -9.01 5.36
CA ASN A 177 9.31 -8.24 6.27
C ASN A 177 9.92 -7.07 5.51
N PHE A 178 9.53 -5.85 5.88
CA PHE A 178 9.89 -4.61 5.22
C PHE A 178 10.79 -3.77 6.12
N ASN A 179 11.82 -3.17 5.53
CA ASN A 179 12.68 -2.18 6.19
C ASN A 179 12.30 -0.79 5.69
N PHE A 180 12.02 0.11 6.62
CA PHE A 180 11.64 1.49 6.30
C PHE A 180 12.74 2.21 5.50
N GLU A 181 12.34 2.90 4.43
CA GLU A 181 13.25 3.73 3.63
C GLU A 181 13.13 5.18 4.08
N GLN A 182 14.20 5.71 4.67
CA GLN A 182 14.22 7.05 5.28
C GLN A 182 13.84 8.17 4.30
N GLY A 183 13.00 9.09 4.77
CA GLY A 183 12.56 10.27 4.03
C GLY A 183 11.17 10.14 3.40
N VAL A 184 10.56 11.28 3.11
CA VAL A 184 9.23 11.37 2.50
C VAL A 184 9.32 11.08 1.00
N ARG A 185 8.41 10.27 0.48
CA ARG A 185 8.28 9.99 -0.96
C ARG A 185 7.44 11.03 -1.66
N PHE A 186 6.36 11.49 -1.04
CA PHE A 186 5.54 12.56 -1.60
C PHE A 186 4.87 13.40 -0.52
N GLU A 187 5.02 14.72 -0.63
CA GLU A 187 4.33 15.73 0.17
C GLU A 187 3.96 16.94 -0.68
N ILE A 188 2.86 17.59 -0.31
CA ILE A 188 2.47 18.91 -0.81
C ILE A 188 2.07 19.74 0.41
N LYS A 189 2.59 20.96 0.49
CA LYS A 189 2.28 21.87 1.59
C LYS A 189 0.77 22.07 1.72
N ASP A 190 0.26 21.93 2.95
CA ASP A 190 -1.15 22.10 3.30
C ASP A 190 -2.12 21.18 2.52
N VAL A 191 -1.64 20.00 2.10
CA VAL A 191 -2.44 18.98 1.42
C VAL A 191 -2.25 17.62 2.10
N GLU A 192 -3.38 17.01 2.38
CA GLU A 192 -3.53 15.67 2.90
C GLU A 192 -3.33 14.61 1.79
N LEU A 193 -2.17 13.96 1.73
CA LEU A 193 -1.88 12.91 0.75
C LEU A 193 -2.10 11.53 1.36
N ARG A 194 -3.05 10.78 0.80
CA ARG A 194 -3.42 9.40 1.17
C ARG A 194 -3.56 8.57 -0.10
N ASP A 195 -3.77 7.27 0.07
CA ASP A 195 -4.14 6.35 -1.01
C ASP A 195 -3.21 6.45 -2.24
N PRO A 196 -1.89 6.20 -2.06
CA PRO A 196 -0.97 6.25 -3.16
C PRO A 196 -1.29 5.16 -4.19
N ALA A 197 -1.08 5.47 -5.46
CA ALA A 197 -0.97 4.50 -6.53
C ALA A 197 0.37 4.72 -7.23
N ILE A 198 1.07 3.63 -7.59
CA ILE A 198 2.42 3.69 -8.14
C ILE A 198 2.51 2.83 -9.40
N ALA A 199 3.23 3.32 -10.41
CA ALA A 199 3.59 2.57 -11.61
C ALA A 199 5.04 2.87 -11.99
N TYR A 200 5.75 1.87 -12.51
CA TYR A 200 7.02 2.07 -13.20
C TYR A 200 6.80 1.86 -14.69
N PHE A 201 6.98 2.92 -15.49
CA PHE A 201 6.74 2.91 -16.92
C PHE A 201 7.71 3.86 -17.62
N ASP A 202 8.20 3.47 -18.79
CA ASP A 202 9.15 4.27 -19.59
C ASP A 202 10.32 4.85 -18.76
N ASN A 203 10.98 3.97 -18.00
CA ASN A 203 12.10 4.31 -17.11
C ASN A 203 11.80 5.39 -16.05
N LYS A 204 10.55 5.49 -15.63
CA LYS A 204 10.09 6.49 -14.69
C LYS A 204 9.08 5.91 -13.73
N TRP A 205 9.21 6.31 -12.47
CA TRP A 205 8.20 6.08 -11.45
C TRP A 205 7.14 7.16 -11.53
N HIS A 206 5.88 6.76 -11.50
CA HIS A 206 4.71 7.64 -11.47
C HIS A 206 3.92 7.35 -10.21
N LEU A 207 3.84 8.33 -9.30
CA LEU A 207 3.08 8.24 -8.07
C LEU A 207 1.89 9.18 -8.14
N TYR A 208 0.70 8.63 -7.95
CA TYR A 208 -0.58 9.35 -7.95
C TYR A 208 -1.23 9.30 -6.58
N CYS A 209 -1.93 10.36 -6.20
CA CYS A 209 -2.84 10.38 -5.04
C CYS A 209 -4.15 11.07 -5.45
N PRO A 210 -5.31 10.66 -4.91
CA PRO A 210 -6.57 11.34 -5.18
C PRO A 210 -6.57 12.78 -4.67
N ASN A 211 -7.08 13.71 -5.49
CA ASN A 211 -7.48 15.01 -4.99
C ASN A 211 -8.95 14.96 -4.56
N GLN A 212 -9.20 14.55 -3.32
CA GLN A 212 -10.56 14.39 -2.78
C GLN A 212 -11.42 15.67 -2.80
N LYS A 213 -10.82 16.85 -3.08
CA LYS A 213 -11.53 18.13 -3.22
C LYS A 213 -11.92 18.46 -4.66
N ARG A 214 -11.39 17.73 -5.65
CA ARG A 214 -11.59 17.99 -7.08
C ARG A 214 -11.78 16.68 -7.83
N ASN A 215 -13.04 16.33 -8.05
CA ASN A 215 -13.44 15.16 -8.83
C ASN A 215 -12.74 15.13 -10.20
N GLY A 216 -12.21 13.97 -10.60
CA GLY A 216 -11.48 13.78 -11.85
C GLY A 216 -10.01 14.22 -11.80
N THR A 217 -9.53 14.83 -10.72
CA THR A 217 -8.16 15.32 -10.58
C THR A 217 -7.35 14.44 -9.61
N GLY A 218 -6.11 14.12 -10.00
CA GLY A 218 -5.14 13.43 -9.15
C GLY A 218 -3.88 14.27 -8.97
N PHE A 219 -3.30 14.23 -7.78
CA PHE A 219 -1.93 14.71 -7.58
C PHE A 219 -0.96 13.71 -8.20
N HIS A 220 0.12 14.20 -8.80
CA HIS A 220 1.08 13.38 -9.53
C HIS A 220 2.53 13.81 -9.25
N SER A 221 3.40 12.85 -9.02
CA SER A 221 4.83 13.09 -8.95
C SER A 221 5.59 12.01 -9.70
N ILE A 222 6.80 12.35 -10.13
CA ILE A 222 7.66 11.44 -10.89
C ILE A 222 9.02 11.27 -10.24
N SER A 223 9.63 10.10 -10.41
CA SER A 223 10.97 9.80 -9.92
C SER A 223 11.75 8.93 -10.90
N SER A 224 13.08 9.05 -10.93
CA SER A 224 13.98 8.16 -11.66
C SER A 224 14.48 6.98 -10.81
N ASP A 225 14.37 7.06 -9.48
CA ASP A 225 14.91 6.07 -8.54
C ASP A 225 13.83 5.44 -7.63
N GLY A 226 12.60 5.96 -7.69
CA GLY A 226 11.47 5.48 -6.90
C GLY A 226 11.56 5.89 -5.43
N LEU A 227 12.45 6.83 -5.10
CA LEU A 227 12.67 7.36 -3.75
C LEU A 227 12.50 8.87 -3.72
N ASN A 228 13.10 9.57 -4.68
CA ASN A 228 13.09 11.03 -4.76
C ASN A 228 12.08 11.48 -5.81
N PHE A 229 10.85 11.78 -5.38
CA PHE A 229 9.80 12.23 -6.30
C PHE A 229 9.78 13.75 -6.43
N LYS A 230 9.56 14.21 -7.65
CA LYS A 230 9.33 15.61 -7.99
C LYS A 230 7.88 15.79 -8.36
N ARG A 231 7.21 16.73 -7.69
CA ARG A 231 5.85 17.15 -8.04
C ARG A 231 5.83 17.69 -9.47
N VAL A 232 4.88 17.22 -10.28
CA VAL A 232 4.61 17.74 -11.64
C VAL A 232 3.21 18.36 -11.68
N GLU A 233 2.59 18.52 -12.85
CA GLU A 233 1.19 18.99 -12.95
C GLU A 233 0.22 17.94 -12.38
N ASN A 234 -1.02 18.32 -12.08
CA ASN A 234 -2.04 17.32 -11.74
C ASN A 234 -2.39 16.51 -12.99
N VAL A 235 -2.71 15.23 -12.79
CA VAL A 235 -3.41 14.44 -13.81
C VAL A 235 -4.90 14.71 -13.73
N ASN A 236 -5.57 14.65 -14.87
CA ASN A 236 -7.00 14.87 -14.97
C ASN A 236 -7.62 13.86 -15.93
N ILE A 237 -8.86 13.48 -15.65
CA ILE A 237 -9.72 12.76 -16.58
C ILE A 237 -10.90 13.63 -17.01
N ASN A 238 -11.39 13.41 -18.22
CA ASN A 238 -12.58 14.09 -18.72
C ASN A 238 -13.84 13.42 -18.17
N GLY A 239 -14.22 13.77 -16.94
CA GLY A 239 -15.45 13.30 -16.30
C GLY A 239 -15.27 12.96 -14.82
N PRO A 240 -16.31 12.38 -14.18
CA PRO A 240 -16.21 11.97 -12.78
C PRO A 240 -15.32 10.73 -12.63
N GLY A 241 -14.62 10.68 -11.51
CA GLY A 241 -13.78 9.57 -11.07
C GLY A 241 -12.67 10.05 -10.13
N ASP A 242 -12.57 9.42 -8.96
CA ASP A 242 -11.46 9.69 -8.04
C ASP A 242 -10.26 8.83 -8.43
N TRP A 243 -9.07 9.42 -8.37
CA TRP A 243 -7.77 8.74 -8.50
C TRP A 243 -7.45 7.88 -7.26
N LEU A 244 -8.45 7.13 -6.80
CA LEU A 244 -8.46 6.23 -5.66
C LEU A 244 -8.61 4.81 -6.21
N GLY A 245 -7.56 4.01 -6.07
CA GLY A 245 -7.41 2.68 -6.65
C GLY A 245 -5.95 2.40 -7.02
N SER A 246 -5.72 1.62 -8.07
CA SER A 246 -4.38 1.13 -8.41
C SER A 246 -4.04 1.29 -9.88
N ALA A 247 -2.73 1.37 -10.16
CA ALA A 247 -2.17 1.32 -11.50
C ALA A 247 -1.49 -0.03 -11.76
N THR A 248 -1.44 -0.44 -13.02
CA THR A 248 -0.59 -1.53 -13.54
C THR A 248 -0.08 -1.14 -14.92
N THR A 249 0.92 -1.85 -15.42
CA THR A 249 1.52 -1.57 -16.72
C THR A 249 1.46 -2.77 -17.64
N THR A 250 1.29 -2.50 -18.93
CA THR A 250 1.67 -3.42 -20.01
C THR A 250 2.99 -2.93 -20.59
N LYS A 251 3.45 -3.55 -21.68
CA LYS A 251 4.64 -3.10 -22.40
C LYS A 251 4.50 -1.65 -22.90
N ASP A 252 3.31 -1.27 -23.36
CA ASP A 252 3.09 -0.05 -24.14
C ASP A 252 2.28 1.02 -23.39
N SER A 253 1.62 0.67 -22.28
CA SER A 253 0.74 1.59 -21.58
C SER A 253 0.71 1.37 -20.07
N ILE A 254 0.35 2.44 -19.35
CA ILE A 254 -0.13 2.41 -17.98
C ILE A 254 -1.65 2.30 -18.00
N TYR A 255 -2.19 1.43 -17.15
CA TYR A 255 -3.61 1.31 -16.86
C TYR A 255 -3.85 1.77 -15.42
N PHE A 256 -4.88 2.58 -15.21
CA PHE A 256 -5.33 2.98 -13.88
C PHE A 256 -6.78 2.55 -13.71
N TYR A 257 -7.08 1.88 -12.60
CA TYR A 257 -8.45 1.56 -12.22
C TYR A 257 -8.75 2.34 -10.96
N GLY A 258 -9.61 3.36 -11.09
CA GLY A 258 -10.06 4.18 -9.98
C GLY A 258 -11.52 3.91 -9.64
N THR A 259 -12.10 4.77 -8.82
CA THR A 259 -13.49 4.59 -8.37
C THR A 259 -14.48 4.66 -9.54
N VAL A 260 -14.94 3.49 -10.00
CA VAL A 260 -15.87 3.26 -11.12
C VAL A 260 -15.43 3.81 -12.49
N TRP A 261 -14.14 4.10 -12.66
CA TRP A 261 -13.54 4.49 -13.93
C TRP A 261 -12.22 3.72 -14.16
N MET A 262 -11.84 3.58 -15.42
CA MET A 262 -10.49 3.15 -15.77
C MET A 262 -9.89 4.13 -16.76
N GLY A 263 -8.58 4.19 -16.84
CA GLY A 263 -7.91 4.95 -17.88
C GLY A 263 -6.65 4.29 -18.37
N THR A 264 -6.26 4.68 -19.58
CA THR A 264 -5.02 4.27 -20.23
C THR A 264 -4.16 5.49 -20.51
N SER A 265 -2.85 5.32 -20.42
CA SER A 265 -1.88 6.38 -20.71
C SER A 265 -0.60 5.78 -21.28
N ASN A 266 0.01 6.48 -22.22
CA ASN A 266 1.31 6.12 -22.79
C ASN A 266 2.45 7.01 -22.27
N ASP A 267 2.14 7.94 -21.36
CA ASP A 267 3.13 8.88 -20.77
C ASP A 267 2.94 9.09 -19.26
N GLY A 268 1.90 8.49 -18.67
CA GLY A 268 1.49 8.66 -17.28
C GLY A 268 1.02 10.07 -16.91
N ILE A 269 0.72 10.92 -17.90
CA ILE A 269 0.30 12.32 -17.70
C ILE A 269 -1.06 12.56 -18.35
N LYS A 270 -1.23 12.13 -19.60
CA LYS A 270 -2.48 12.23 -20.36
C LYS A 270 -3.20 10.90 -20.34
N TRP A 271 -4.50 10.94 -20.05
CA TRP A 271 -5.29 9.75 -19.79
C TRP A 271 -6.54 9.71 -20.64
N ASP A 272 -6.70 8.61 -21.36
CA ASP A 272 -7.94 8.27 -22.04
C ASP A 272 -8.84 7.53 -21.06
N ARG A 273 -10.04 8.06 -20.84
CA ARG A 273 -10.97 7.56 -19.82
C ARG A 273 -11.92 6.53 -20.43
N GLY A 274 -11.98 5.37 -19.80
CA GLY A 274 -13.03 4.37 -19.93
C GLY A 274 -13.86 4.21 -18.66
N ARG A 275 -14.75 3.21 -18.65
CA ARG A 275 -15.55 2.83 -17.48
C ARG A 275 -14.96 1.57 -16.87
N SER A 276 -14.74 1.58 -15.55
CA SER A 276 -14.42 0.36 -14.80
C SER A 276 -15.73 -0.32 -14.43
N ILE A 277 -15.90 -1.55 -14.89
CA ILE A 277 -17.06 -2.40 -14.59
C ILE A 277 -16.61 -3.53 -13.66
N GLY A 278 -17.45 -3.92 -12.72
CA GLY A 278 -17.21 -5.08 -11.87
C GLY A 278 -16.27 -4.87 -10.68
N LEU A 279 -15.31 -3.93 -10.71
CA LEU A 279 -14.36 -3.78 -9.58
C LEU A 279 -14.86 -2.87 -8.45
N GLY A 280 -15.74 -1.91 -8.75
CA GLY A 280 -16.26 -0.98 -7.74
C GLY A 280 -15.28 0.15 -7.39
N PRO A 281 -15.42 0.78 -6.20
CA PRO A 281 -14.50 1.81 -5.72
C PRO A 281 -13.17 1.22 -5.25
N ASP A 282 -12.11 2.04 -5.31
CA ASP A 282 -10.77 1.73 -4.77
C ASP A 282 -10.25 0.31 -5.08
N PRO A 283 -10.17 -0.08 -6.36
CA PRO A 283 -9.78 -1.45 -6.71
C PRO A 283 -8.26 -1.65 -6.81
N ALA A 284 -7.83 -2.90 -6.60
CA ALA A 284 -6.50 -3.34 -7.02
C ALA A 284 -6.55 -3.91 -8.43
N ILE A 285 -5.46 -3.74 -9.18
CA ILE A 285 -5.29 -4.32 -10.51
C ILE A 285 -3.87 -4.83 -10.68
N LEU A 286 -3.71 -5.94 -11.40
CA LEU A 286 -2.43 -6.47 -11.83
C LEU A 286 -2.59 -7.09 -13.23
N HIS A 287 -1.83 -6.58 -14.19
CA HIS A 287 -1.59 -7.28 -15.44
C HIS A 287 -0.48 -8.31 -15.21
N VAL A 288 -0.80 -9.59 -15.39
CA VAL A 288 0.15 -10.68 -15.14
C VAL A 288 0.92 -10.99 -16.42
N HIS A 289 0.20 -11.28 -17.49
CA HIS A 289 0.70 -11.45 -18.85
C HIS A 289 -0.47 -11.32 -19.83
N GLU A 290 -0.19 -11.39 -21.13
CA GLU A 290 -1.23 -11.42 -22.16
C GLU A 290 -2.25 -12.52 -21.87
N GLY A 291 -3.52 -12.15 -21.78
CA GLY A 291 -4.61 -13.08 -21.46
C GLY A 291 -4.86 -13.31 -19.97
N LEU A 292 -4.12 -12.67 -19.06
CA LEU A 292 -4.38 -12.75 -17.62
C LEU A 292 -4.20 -11.41 -16.89
N TRP A 293 -5.31 -10.92 -16.37
CA TRP A 293 -5.43 -9.81 -15.45
C TRP A 293 -6.09 -10.26 -14.18
N LEU A 294 -5.59 -9.78 -13.05
CA LEU A 294 -6.24 -9.92 -11.74
C LEU A 294 -6.76 -8.57 -11.28
N GLY A 295 -7.98 -8.55 -10.78
CA GLY A 295 -8.60 -7.38 -10.17
C GLY A 295 -9.17 -7.74 -8.80
N VAL A 296 -9.05 -6.84 -7.84
CA VAL A 296 -9.67 -7.01 -6.51
C VAL A 296 -10.53 -5.81 -6.21
N GLY A 297 -11.81 -6.05 -6.03
CA GLY A 297 -12.76 -5.08 -5.48
C GLY A 297 -13.19 -5.47 -4.07
N PHE A 298 -14.13 -4.73 -3.49
CA PHE A 298 -14.75 -5.10 -2.23
C PHE A 298 -16.27 -4.96 -2.24
N ARG A 299 -16.93 -5.64 -1.32
CA ARG A 299 -18.36 -5.47 -1.04
C ARG A 299 -18.66 -5.70 0.45
N PRO A 300 -19.79 -5.21 0.97
CA PRO A 300 -20.21 -5.54 2.32
C PRO A 300 -20.38 -7.05 2.51
N ILE A 301 -19.94 -7.55 3.67
CA ILE A 301 -20.18 -8.91 4.14
C ILE A 301 -21.70 -9.07 4.30
N ARG A 302 -22.23 -10.15 3.72
CA ARG A 302 -23.63 -10.55 3.87
C ARG A 302 -23.83 -11.45 5.09
#